data_AF-A0A8D2H8L0-F1
#
_entry.id   AF-A0A8D2H8L0-F1
#
_cell.length_a   1.000
_cell.length_b   1.000
_cell.length_c   1.000
_cell.angle_alpha   90.00
_cell.angle_beta   90.00
_cell.angle_gamma   90.00
#
_symmetry.space_group_name_H-M   'P 1'
#
loop_
_entity.id
_entity.type
_entity.pdbx_description
1 polymer ?
#
loop_
_entity_poly.entity_id
_entity_poly.type
_entity_poly.pdbx_seq_one_letter_code
_entity_poly.pdbx_strand_id
1 'polypeptide(L)'
;MTTATRQEVLGLYRRVFRLARKWQAASGQMEDTIREKQYILNEARTLFQKNKNIHLPPMGLTPLQGRGLRTQEKLRKLSKPVYLKSHDEVS
;
A
#
# COMPACT_ATOMS: atom_id res chain seq x y z
N MET A 1 -8.29 3.74 3.51
CA MET A 1 -6.86 3.97 3.82
C MET A 1 -6.60 3.40 5.21
N THR A 2 -5.79 2.35 5.31
CA THR A 2 -5.37 1.84 6.62
C THR A 2 -4.50 2.88 7.32
N THR A 3 -4.56 2.94 8.65
CA THR A 3 -3.77 3.88 9.45
C THR A 3 -2.26 3.66 9.26
N ALA A 4 -1.83 2.40 9.09
CA ALA A 4 -0.45 2.01 8.83
C ALA A 4 0.09 2.58 7.50
N THR A 5 -0.61 2.39 6.38
CA THR A 5 -0.18 2.93 5.08
C THR A 5 -0.17 4.46 5.08
N ARG A 6 -1.08 5.11 5.82
CA ARG A 6 -1.06 6.59 5.97
C ARG A 6 0.18 7.05 6.72
N GLN A 7 0.59 6.33 7.75
CA GLN A 7 1.80 6.65 8.51
C GLN A 7 3.07 6.49 7.66
N GLU A 8 3.15 5.44 6.85
CA GLU A 8 4.26 5.22 5.92
C GLU A 8 4.34 6.33 4.86
N VAL A 9 3.22 6.69 4.23
CA VAL A 9 3.14 7.78 3.25
C VAL A 9 3.56 9.11 3.88
N LEU A 10 3.08 9.43 5.08
CA LEU A 10 3.50 10.63 5.79
C LEU A 10 4.97 10.57 6.24
N GLY A 11 5.48 9.38 6.56
CA GLY A 11 6.88 9.15 6.86
C GLY A 11 7.78 9.44 5.65
N LEU A 12 7.38 8.95 4.48
CA LEU A 12 8.03 9.22 3.20
C LEU A 12 7.99 10.72 2.87
N TYR A 13 6.82 11.35 2.96
CA TYR A 13 6.64 12.79 2.79
C TYR A 13 7.65 13.58 3.63
N ARG A 14 7.71 13.31 4.95
CA ARG A 14 8.66 13.98 5.85
C ARG A 14 10.13 13.68 5.53
N ARG A 15 10.44 12.51 4.97
CA ARG A 15 11.81 12.14 4.57
C ARG A 15 12.26 12.95 3.36
N VAL A 16 11.41 13.06 2.34
CA VAL A 16 11.67 13.87 1.13
C VAL A 16 11.95 15.32 1.49
N PHE A 17 11.13 15.94 2.35
CA PHE A 17 11.33 17.33 2.77
C PHE A 17 12.57 17.53 3.66
N ARG A 18 13.04 16.49 4.35
CA ARG A 18 14.32 16.53 5.09
C ARG A 18 15.51 16.47 4.15
N LEU A 19 15.44 15.65 3.10
CA LEU A 19 16.47 15.56 2.07
C LEU A 19 16.56 16.86 1.27
N ALA A 20 15.41 17.41 0.83
CA ALA A 20 15.35 18.68 0.11
C ALA A 20 16.02 19.83 0.90
N ARG A 21 15.87 19.87 2.23
CA ARG A 21 16.53 20.89 3.07
C ARG A 21 18.06 20.78 3.07
N LYS A 22 18.58 19.55 3.07
CA LYS A 22 20.03 19.27 3.04
C LYS A 22 20.60 19.21 1.63
N TRP A 23 19.76 19.32 0.60
CA TRP A 23 20.18 19.23 -0.79
C TRP A 23 21.15 20.35 -1.16
N GLN A 24 22.16 20.02 -1.95
CA GLN A 24 23.10 20.93 -2.58
C GLN A 24 23.31 20.44 -4.01
N ALA A 25 23.28 21.35 -4.98
CA ALA A 25 23.48 20.99 -6.38
C ALA A 25 24.91 20.50 -6.60
N ALA A 26 25.07 19.49 -7.47
CA ALA A 26 26.38 18.97 -7.84
C ALA A 26 27.27 20.01 -8.54
N SER A 27 26.65 21.02 -9.17
CA SER A 27 27.36 22.15 -9.81
C SER A 27 28.04 23.08 -8.79
N GLY A 28 27.70 22.99 -7.49
CA GLY A 28 28.15 23.93 -6.46
C GLY A 28 27.56 25.33 -6.61
N GLN A 29 26.72 25.57 -7.63
CA GLN A 29 26.07 26.86 -7.85
C GLN A 29 24.86 27.04 -6.94
N MET A 30 24.72 28.25 -6.40
CA MET A 30 23.64 28.56 -5.47
C MET A 30 22.28 28.67 -6.19
N GLU A 31 22.25 29.22 -7.42
CA GLU A 31 21.08 29.24 -8.30
C GLU A 31 20.50 27.84 -8.52
N ASP A 32 21.36 26.90 -8.92
CA ASP A 32 20.96 25.51 -9.20
C ASP A 32 20.45 24.83 -7.93
N THR A 33 21.12 25.05 -6.80
CA THR A 33 20.68 24.53 -5.50
C THR A 33 19.28 25.04 -5.13
N ILE A 34 18.98 26.32 -5.37
CA ILE A 34 17.67 26.91 -5.09
C ILE A 34 16.61 26.35 -6.04
N ARG A 35 16.92 26.30 -7.35
CA ARG A 35 16.02 25.78 -8.38
C ARG A 35 15.67 24.32 -8.16
N GLU A 36 16.66 23.47 -7.91
CA GLU A 36 16.46 22.04 -7.66
C GLU A 36 15.69 21.79 -6.36
N LYS A 37 15.98 22.55 -5.28
CA LYS A 37 15.19 22.49 -4.05
C LYS A 37 13.73 22.83 -4.31
N GLN A 38 13.47 23.91 -5.04
CA GLN A 38 12.12 24.33 -5.37
C GLN A 38 11.40 23.27 -6.22
N TYR A 39 12.12 22.68 -7.18
CA TYR A 39 11.62 21.58 -8.00
C TYR A 39 11.24 20.37 -7.15
N ILE A 40 12.12 19.88 -6.28
CA ILE A 40 11.85 18.71 -5.40
C ILE A 40 10.62 18.97 -4.54
N LEU A 41 10.48 20.17 -3.96
CA LEU A 41 9.34 20.52 -3.11
C LEU A 41 8.02 20.54 -3.89
N ASN A 42 8.02 21.17 -5.07
CA ASN A 42 6.85 21.28 -5.91
C ASN A 42 6.42 19.92 -6.45
N GLU A 43 7.37 19.14 -6.98
CA GLU A 43 7.11 17.82 -7.54
C GLU A 43 6.59 16.87 -6.46
N ALA A 44 7.22 16.85 -5.28
CA ALA A 44 6.74 16.05 -4.16
C ALA A 44 5.28 16.42 -3.81
N ARG A 45 4.96 17.71 -3.64
CA ARG A 45 3.59 18.16 -3.36
C ARG A 45 2.61 17.68 -4.43
N THR A 46 2.94 17.84 -5.70
CA THR A 46 2.11 17.41 -6.83
C THR A 46 1.87 15.91 -6.81
N LEU A 47 2.92 15.10 -6.62
CA LEU A 47 2.82 13.64 -6.58
C LEU A 47 1.98 13.16 -5.38
N PHE A 48 2.21 13.69 -4.17
CA PHE A 48 1.43 13.30 -3.00
C PHE A 48 -0.04 13.73 -3.13
N GLN A 49 -0.30 14.91 -3.72
CA GLN A 49 -1.65 15.39 -3.97
C GLN A 49 -2.38 14.53 -5.01
N LYS A 50 -1.71 14.13 -6.11
CA LYS A 50 -2.26 13.25 -7.15
C LYS A 50 -2.68 11.90 -6.57
N ASN A 51 -1.93 11.37 -5.61
CA ASN A 51 -2.19 10.08 -4.98
C ASN A 51 -3.14 10.16 -3.76
N LYS A 52 -3.64 11.35 -3.40
CA LYS A 52 -4.49 11.57 -2.21
C LYS A 52 -5.76 10.72 -2.21
N ASN A 53 -6.36 10.52 -3.38
CA ASN A 53 -7.64 9.85 -3.55
C ASN A 53 -7.48 8.40 -4.03
N ILE A 54 -6.26 7.82 -3.95
CA ILE A 54 -6.06 6.39 -4.21
C ILE A 54 -6.62 5.62 -3.02
N HIS A 55 -7.94 5.46 -3.04
CA HIS A 55 -8.66 4.51 -2.22
C HIS A 55 -8.64 3.16 -2.92
N LEU A 56 -7.45 2.63 -3.19
CA LEU A 56 -7.36 1.21 -3.50
C LEU A 56 -7.65 0.50 -2.17
N PRO A 57 -8.78 -0.22 -2.02
CA PRO A 57 -8.94 -1.06 -0.85
C PRO A 57 -7.80 -2.09 -0.87
N PRO A 58 -7.25 -2.49 0.29
CA PRO A 58 -6.21 -3.51 0.36
C PRO A 58 -6.67 -4.92 -0.09
N MET A 59 -7.76 -5.01 -0.88
CA MET A 59 -8.35 -6.23 -1.44
C MET A 59 -7.43 -6.82 -2.52
N GLY A 60 -6.36 -7.44 -2.04
CA GLY A 60 -5.42 -8.24 -2.81
C GLY A 60 -4.35 -8.88 -1.93
N LEU A 61 -4.13 -8.37 -0.71
CA LEU A 61 -3.04 -8.85 0.16
C LEU A 61 -3.43 -9.12 1.62
N THR A 62 -4.71 -9.08 1.99
CA THR A 62 -5.09 -9.66 3.29
C THR A 62 -5.03 -11.18 3.16
N PRO A 63 -4.26 -11.91 3.99
CA PRO A 63 -4.53 -13.32 4.17
C PRO A 63 -5.98 -13.38 4.64
N LEU A 64 -6.79 -14.20 3.97
CA LEU A 64 -8.14 -14.52 4.36
C LEU A 64 -8.06 -15.19 5.75
N GLN A 65 -7.86 -14.41 6.82
CA GLN A 65 -7.77 -14.92 8.17
C GLN A 65 -9.19 -15.33 8.58
N GLY A 66 -9.47 -16.62 8.34
CA GLY A 66 -10.71 -17.31 8.63
C GLY A 66 -11.02 -17.37 10.13
N ARG A 67 -11.34 -16.24 10.74
CA ARG A 67 -11.90 -16.18 12.09
C ARG A 67 -13.39 -15.84 12.12
N GLY A 68 -13.99 -15.45 11.00
CA GLY A 68 -15.41 -15.08 10.93
C GLY A 68 -16.35 -16.11 10.29
N LEU A 69 -15.84 -17.17 9.65
CA LEU A 69 -16.66 -18.04 8.79
C LEU A 69 -16.72 -19.50 9.25
N ARG A 70 -16.39 -19.81 10.51
CA ARG A 70 -16.43 -21.21 11.00
C ARG A 70 -17.80 -21.84 10.82
N THR A 71 -18.87 -21.08 11.05
CA THR A 71 -20.25 -21.54 10.87
C THR A 71 -20.57 -21.76 9.39
N GLN A 72 -20.15 -20.85 8.51
CA GLN A 72 -20.34 -21.00 7.07
C GLN A 72 -19.47 -22.12 6.48
N GLU A 73 -18.25 -22.32 6.96
CA GLU A 73 -17.38 -23.44 6.60
C GLU A 73 -17.93 -24.76 7.10
N LYS A 74 -18.50 -24.81 8.31
CA LYS A 74 -19.23 -25.98 8.81
C LYS A 74 -20.43 -26.27 7.92
N LEU A 75 -21.27 -25.27 7.64
CA LEU A 75 -22.41 -25.42 6.72
C LEU A 75 -21.95 -25.88 5.35
N ARG A 76 -20.85 -25.33 4.81
CA ARG A 76 -20.27 -25.72 3.53
C ARG A 76 -19.73 -27.15 3.53
N LYS A 77 -19.15 -27.61 4.64
CA LYS A 77 -18.69 -28.99 4.83
C LYS A 77 -19.87 -29.96 4.93
N LEU A 78 -20.95 -29.56 5.59
CA LEU A 78 -22.16 -30.36 5.75
C LEU A 78 -23.02 -30.38 4.49
N SER A 79 -23.04 -29.27 3.74
CA SER A 79 -23.74 -29.12 2.47
C SER A 79 -22.91 -29.61 1.29
N LYS A 80 -21.77 -30.28 1.52
CA LYS A 80 -21.05 -30.96 0.43
C LYS A 80 -21.98 -32.04 -0.11
N PRO A 81 -22.46 -31.91 -1.35
CA PRO A 81 -23.38 -32.88 -1.90
C PRO A 81 -22.65 -34.21 -2.11
N VAL A 82 -23.39 -35.31 -1.97
CA VAL A 82 -22.87 -36.69 -1.92
C VAL A 82 -21.96 -37.04 -3.12
N TYR A 83 -22.17 -36.39 -4.26
CA TYR A 83 -21.38 -36.60 -5.48
C TYR A 83 -19.91 -36.12 -5.42
N LEU A 84 -19.52 -35.29 -4.45
CA LEU A 84 -18.11 -34.93 -4.24
C LEU A 84 -17.32 -35.98 -3.44
N LYS A 85 -18.00 -36.98 -2.84
CA LYS A 85 -17.39 -37.96 -1.93
C LYS A 85 -16.95 -39.26 -2.61
N SER A 86 -17.11 -39.35 -3.94
CA SER A 86 -16.73 -40.52 -4.74
C SER A 86 -15.29 -40.51 -5.24
N HIS A 87 -14.50 -39.46 -4.96
CA HIS A 87 -13.13 -39.33 -5.49
C HIS A 87 -12.01 -39.67 -4.50
N ASP A 88 -12.33 -40.12 -3.28
CA ASP A 88 -11.32 -40.51 -2.27
C ASP A 88 -11.16 -42.03 -2.11
N GLU A 89 -11.78 -42.87 -2.96
CA GLU A 89 -11.58 -44.33 -2.96
C GLU A 89 -10.91 -44.88 -4.24
N VAL A 90 -9.96 -44.13 -4.81
CA VAL A 90 -9.00 -44.68 -5.78
C VAL A 90 -7.59 -44.15 -5.49
N SER A 91 -6.87 -44.84 -4.60
CA SER A 91 -5.42 -45.01 -4.62
C SER A 91 -5.05 -46.23 -3.79
#